data_AF-A0AAF0HRM5-F1
#
_entry.id   AF-A0AAF0HRM5-F1
#
_cell.length_a   1.000
_cell.length_b   1.000
_cell.length_c   1.000
_cell.angle_alpha   90.00
_cell.angle_beta   90.00
_cell.angle_gamma   90.00
#
_symmetry.space_group_name_H-M   'P 1'
#
loop_
_entity.id
_entity.type
_entity.pdbx_description
1 polymer ?
#
loop_
_entity_poly.entity_id
_entity_poly.type
_entity_poly.pdbx_seq_one_letter_code
_entity_poly.pdbx_strand_id
1 'polypeptide(L)'
;MFRPGGFRERNVEVLREAQAALNVAFGAILSAYVGNSLTDIDNRPFDHVLLAKFFVLIALFILGLCVGNAVILRGEFGMGGFFLAIALVAALFAHHAGAQLGFEVIVLRLLTACWVIGLLGSNAVLTTINYIHHRNRKK
;
A
#
# COMPACT_ATOMS: atom_id res chain seq x y z
N MET A 1 -25.17 14.75 -26.72
CA MET A 1 -23.93 13.97 -26.93
C MET A 1 -23.54 13.35 -25.58
N PHE A 2 -24.00 12.12 -25.31
CA PHE A 2 -23.71 11.42 -24.04
C PHE A 2 -22.32 10.79 -24.13
N ARG A 3 -21.34 11.30 -23.34
CA ARG A 3 -19.98 10.76 -23.29
C ARG A 3 -19.98 9.37 -22.62
N PRO A 4 -19.47 8.30 -23.27
CA PRO A 4 -19.44 6.96 -22.68
C PRO A 4 -18.41 6.72 -21.55
N GLY A 5 -17.75 7.75 -20.99
CA GLY A 5 -16.63 7.59 -20.04
C GLY A 5 -16.91 7.84 -18.56
N GLY A 6 -18.01 8.51 -18.21
CA GLY A 6 -18.11 9.24 -16.93
C GLY A 6 -18.14 8.42 -15.63
N PHE A 7 -18.68 7.19 -15.61
CA PHE A 7 -18.80 6.42 -14.36
C PHE A 7 -17.52 5.68 -14.00
N ARG A 8 -16.82 5.13 -15.01
CA ARG A 8 -15.56 4.39 -14.79
C ARG A 8 -14.42 5.32 -14.44
N GLU A 9 -14.29 6.46 -15.14
CA GLU A 9 -13.26 7.46 -14.83
C GLU A 9 -13.46 8.06 -13.44
N ARG A 10 -14.70 8.43 -13.09
CA ARG A 10 -15.01 9.01 -11.77
C ARG A 10 -14.78 8.02 -10.62
N ASN A 11 -15.10 6.73 -10.80
CA ASN A 11 -14.80 5.72 -9.79
C ASN A 11 -13.30 5.47 -9.63
N VAL A 12 -12.54 5.51 -10.73
CA VAL A 12 -11.07 5.40 -10.69
C VAL A 12 -10.45 6.60 -9.97
N GLU A 13 -10.99 7.80 -10.20
CA GLU A 13 -10.52 9.03 -9.56
C GLU A 13 -10.77 9.04 -8.04
N VAL A 14 -12.00 8.71 -7.62
CA VAL A 14 -12.35 8.56 -6.18
C VAL A 14 -11.45 7.55 -5.48
N LEU A 15 -11.03 6.50 -6.18
CA LEU A 15 -10.14 5.49 -5.60
C LEU A 15 -8.69 5.90 -5.58
N ARG A 16 -8.23 6.69 -6.55
CA ARG A 16 -6.91 7.33 -6.42
C ARG A 16 -6.87 8.26 -5.22
N GLU A 17 -7.94 9.02 -4.98
CA GLU A 17 -8.06 9.88 -3.79
C GLU A 17 -8.10 9.05 -2.50
N ALA A 18 -8.93 7.99 -2.45
CA ALA A 18 -8.98 7.10 -1.29
C ALA A 18 -7.63 6.44 -1.01
N GLN A 19 -6.88 6.05 -2.05
CA GLN A 19 -5.53 5.50 -1.93
C GLN A 19 -4.51 6.53 -1.45
N ALA A 20 -4.58 7.77 -1.94
CA ALA A 20 -3.75 8.85 -1.47
C ALA A 20 -4.02 9.15 0.02
N ALA A 21 -5.29 9.21 0.42
CA ALA A 21 -5.68 9.41 1.81
C ALA A 21 -5.22 8.26 2.71
N LEU A 22 -5.36 7.01 2.26
CA LEU A 22 -4.81 5.83 2.91
C LEU A 22 -3.30 5.97 3.10
N ASN A 23 -2.54 6.29 2.05
CA ASN A 23 -1.09 6.42 2.14
C ASN A 23 -0.65 7.50 3.13
N VAL A 24 -1.33 8.65 3.17
CA VAL A 24 -1.03 9.73 4.13
C VAL A 24 -1.33 9.29 5.57
N ALA A 25 -2.51 8.71 5.81
CA ALA A 25 -2.88 8.22 7.14
C ALA A 25 -1.91 7.15 7.65
N PHE A 26 -1.48 6.24 6.76
CA PHE A 26 -0.48 5.22 7.07
C PHE A 26 0.90 5.80 7.35
N GLY A 27 1.35 6.78 6.56
CA GLY A 27 2.60 7.50 6.82
C GLY A 27 2.60 8.16 8.19
N ALA A 28 1.47 8.75 8.59
CA ALA A 28 1.31 9.35 9.92
C ALA A 28 1.35 8.30 11.04
N ILE A 29 0.63 7.18 10.89
CA ILE A 29 0.63 6.09 11.89
C ILE A 29 2.01 5.45 12.03
N LEU A 30 2.71 5.18 10.91
CA LEU A 30 4.07 4.65 10.93
C LEU A 30 5.05 5.63 11.58
N SER A 31 4.94 6.92 11.28
CA SER A 31 5.81 7.94 11.88
C SER A 31 5.57 8.08 13.38
N ALA A 32 4.31 8.05 13.83
CA ALA A 32 3.97 8.07 15.24
C ALA A 32 4.48 6.82 15.97
N TYR A 33 4.31 5.65 15.35
CA TYR A 33 4.79 4.38 15.88
C TYR A 33 6.32 4.36 16.00
N VAL A 34 7.04 4.72 14.93
CA VAL A 34 8.50 4.78 14.97
C VAL A 34 8.96 5.82 15.98
N GLY A 35 8.34 7.00 16.05
CA GLY A 35 8.64 7.99 17.09
C GLY A 35 8.50 7.44 18.51
N ASN A 36 7.40 6.73 18.79
CA ASN A 36 7.18 6.11 20.09
C ASN A 36 8.20 4.99 20.37
N SER A 37 8.46 4.12 19.40
CA SER A 37 9.47 3.06 19.55
C SER A 37 10.89 3.60 19.70
N LEU A 38 11.24 4.71 19.04
CA LEU A 38 12.53 5.37 19.22
C LEU A 38 12.69 5.95 20.63
N THR A 39 11.60 6.46 21.20
CA THR A 39 11.58 7.01 22.57
C THR A 39 11.80 5.90 23.61
N ASP A 40 11.33 4.68 23.36
CA ASP A 40 11.58 3.51 24.22
C ASP A 40 13.01 2.92 24.09
N ILE A 41 13.68 3.14 22.95
CA ILE A 41 15.00 2.56 22.63
C ILE A 41 16.18 3.42 23.16
N ASP A 42 15.92 4.59 23.74
CA ASP A 42 16.91 5.58 24.20
C ASP A 42 17.95 5.04 25.22
N ASN A 43 17.75 3.81 25.72
CA ASN A 43 18.66 3.10 26.62
C ASN A 43 19.69 2.16 25.93
N ARG A 44 19.81 2.12 24.60
CA ARG A 44 20.72 1.20 23.86
C ARG A 44 21.48 1.89 22.71
N PRO A 45 22.67 1.38 22.30
CA PRO A 45 23.38 1.91 21.14
C PRO A 45 22.51 1.82 19.88
N PHE A 46 22.21 2.98 19.30
CA PHE A 46 21.22 3.12 18.24
C PHE A 46 21.86 3.04 16.84
N ASP A 47 21.54 2.02 16.04
CA ASP A 47 22.06 1.85 14.68
C ASP A 47 21.25 2.68 13.67
N HIS A 48 21.77 3.87 13.37
CA HIS A 48 21.15 4.83 12.44
C HIS A 48 21.10 4.30 10.99
N VAL A 49 22.05 3.44 10.61
CA VAL A 49 22.11 2.85 9.28
C VAL A 49 21.00 1.83 9.11
N LEU A 50 20.75 1.03 10.14
CA LEU A 50 19.66 0.06 10.16
C LEU A 50 18.29 0.75 10.12
N LEU A 51 18.12 1.85 10.86
CA LEU A 51 16.90 2.67 10.80
C LEU A 51 16.67 3.25 9.40
N ALA A 52 17.71 3.82 8.78
CA ALA A 52 17.61 4.36 7.42
C ALA A 52 17.23 3.27 6.41
N LYS A 53 17.83 2.08 6.51
CA LYS A 53 17.47 0.92 5.68
C LYS A 53 16.00 0.53 5.85
N PHE A 54 15.51 0.50 7.09
CA PHE A 54 14.12 0.21 7.39
C PHE A 54 13.18 1.18 6.67
N PHE A 55 13.41 2.49 6.78
CA PHE A 55 12.59 3.50 6.11
C PHE A 55 12.62 3.40 4.59
N VAL A 56 13.79 3.16 4.00
CA VAL A 56 13.92 2.97 2.54
C VAL A 56 13.14 1.74 2.08
N LEU A 57 13.21 0.63 2.82
CA LEU A 57 12.48 -0.59 2.49
C LEU A 57 10.96 -0.40 2.60
N ILE A 58 10.50 0.32 3.62
CA ILE A 58 9.09 0.72 3.72
C ILE A 58 8.71 1.61 2.52
N ALA A 59 9.48 2.63 2.17
CA ALA A 59 9.18 3.47 1.02
C ALA A 59 9.07 2.67 -0.29
N LEU A 60 9.99 1.72 -0.53
CA LEU A 60 9.94 0.83 -1.69
C LEU A 60 8.70 -0.08 -1.70
N PHE A 61 8.31 -0.60 -0.54
CA PHE A 61 7.09 -1.39 -0.38
C PHE A 61 5.86 -0.59 -0.79
N ILE A 62 5.74 0.65 -0.31
CA ILE A 62 4.62 1.56 -0.60
C ILE A 62 4.56 1.87 -2.09
N LEU A 63 5.68 2.27 -2.66
CA LEU A 63 5.79 2.61 -4.07
C LEU A 63 5.41 1.41 -4.94
N GLY A 64 5.95 0.23 -4.63
CA GLY A 64 5.62 -1.01 -5.36
C GLY A 64 4.14 -1.36 -5.28
N LEU A 65 3.52 -1.25 -4.10
CA LEU A 65 2.07 -1.47 -3.96
C LEU A 65 1.25 -0.45 -4.74
N CYS A 66 1.58 0.84 -4.67
CA CYS A 66 0.82 1.91 -5.33
C CYS A 66 0.94 1.84 -6.85
N VAL A 67 2.18 1.70 -7.36
CA VAL A 67 2.45 1.58 -8.79
C VAL A 67 1.85 0.28 -9.32
N GLY A 68 2.06 -0.85 -8.63
CA GLY A 68 1.48 -2.13 -8.98
C GLY A 68 -0.05 -2.06 -9.07
N ASN A 69 -0.69 -1.43 -8.08
CA ASN A 69 -2.13 -1.24 -8.08
C ASN A 69 -2.62 -0.37 -9.25
N ALA A 70 -1.93 0.74 -9.53
CA ALA A 70 -2.28 1.66 -10.62
C ALA A 70 -2.14 1.01 -12.01
N VAL A 71 -1.14 0.15 -12.20
CA VAL A 71 -0.88 -0.58 -13.44
C VAL A 71 -1.91 -1.71 -13.63
N ILE A 72 -2.29 -2.42 -12.56
CA ILE A 72 -3.40 -3.40 -12.59
C ILE A 72 -4.72 -2.75 -13.00
N LEU A 73 -5.01 -1.55 -12.48
CA LEU A 73 -6.22 -0.80 -12.85
C LEU A 73 -6.24 -0.38 -14.34
N ARG A 74 -5.07 -0.30 -14.99
CA ARG A 74 -4.95 -0.04 -16.43
C ARG A 74 -5.08 -1.31 -17.29
N GLY A 75 -5.16 -2.50 -16.67
CA GLY A 75 -5.25 -3.80 -17.34
C GLY A 75 -3.91 -4.48 -17.59
N GLU A 76 -2.80 -3.90 -17.13
CA GLU A 76 -1.45 -4.46 -17.29
C GLU A 76 -1.09 -5.39 -16.13
N PHE A 77 -1.72 -6.56 -16.07
CA PHE A 77 -1.57 -7.49 -14.95
C PHE A 77 -0.14 -8.02 -14.74
N GLY A 78 0.64 -8.20 -15.82
CA GLY A 78 2.01 -8.69 -15.73
C GLY A 78 2.95 -7.70 -15.02
N MET A 79 2.94 -6.45 -15.46
CA MET A 79 3.74 -5.38 -14.85
C MET A 79 3.21 -5.05 -13.43
N GLY A 80 1.90 -5.12 -13.23
CA GLY A 80 1.27 -5.06 -11.92
C GLY A 80 1.80 -6.11 -10.94
N GLY A 81 1.81 -7.38 -11.36
CA GLY A 81 2.34 -8.50 -10.57
C GLY A 81 3.83 -8.34 -10.26
N PHE A 82 4.63 -7.83 -11.20
CA PHE A 82 6.04 -7.55 -10.98
C PHE A 82 6.27 -6.51 -9.87
N PHE A 83 5.55 -5.39 -9.90
CA PHE A 83 5.64 -4.37 -8.84
C PHE A 83 5.14 -4.88 -7.48
N LEU A 84 4.09 -5.72 -7.47
CA LEU A 84 3.64 -6.38 -6.25
C LEU A 84 4.70 -7.36 -5.69
N ALA A 85 5.42 -8.08 -6.55
CA ALA A 85 6.50 -8.96 -6.13
C ALA A 85 7.66 -8.18 -5.53
N ILE A 86 8.06 -7.05 -6.13
CA ILE A 86 9.05 -6.14 -5.56
C ILE A 86 8.59 -5.62 -4.19
N ALA A 87 7.32 -5.21 -4.10
CA ALA A 87 6.75 -4.73 -2.84
C ALA A 87 6.81 -5.80 -1.75
N LEU A 88 6.47 -7.05 -2.08
CA LEU A 88 6.55 -8.18 -1.16
C LEU A 88 7.98 -8.40 -0.65
N VAL A 89 8.97 -8.39 -1.56
CA VAL A 89 10.38 -8.55 -1.19
C VAL A 89 10.82 -7.42 -0.25
N ALA A 90 10.49 -6.16 -0.60
CA ALA A 90 10.80 -5.01 0.25
C ALA A 90 10.15 -5.11 1.64
N ALA A 91 8.90 -5.58 1.73
CA ALA A 91 8.20 -5.78 2.99
C ALA A 91 8.87 -6.84 3.88
N LEU A 92 9.32 -7.95 3.29
CA LEU A 92 10.03 -9.01 4.03
C LEU A 92 11.35 -8.48 4.62
N PHE A 93 12.12 -7.74 3.84
CA PHE A 93 13.35 -7.10 4.32
C PHE A 93 13.06 -6.02 5.37
N ALA A 94 12.02 -5.20 5.19
CA ALA A 94 11.61 -4.19 6.17
C ALA A 94 11.21 -4.85 7.51
N HIS A 95 10.47 -5.95 7.46
CA HIS A 95 10.10 -6.72 8.64
C HIS A 95 11.34 -7.28 9.37
N HIS A 96 12.34 -7.76 8.62
CA HIS A 96 13.58 -8.23 9.22
C HIS A 96 14.38 -7.09 9.87
N ALA A 97 14.52 -5.94 9.20
CA ALA A 97 15.19 -4.77 9.74
C ALA A 97 14.45 -4.20 10.98
N GLY A 98 13.12 -4.15 10.95
CA GLY A 98 12.31 -3.72 12.09
C GLY A 98 12.45 -4.65 13.30
N ALA A 99 12.52 -5.97 13.08
CA ALA A 99 12.77 -6.92 14.16
C ALA A 99 14.16 -6.75 14.79
N GLN A 100 15.19 -6.45 13.99
CA GLN A 100 16.53 -6.15 14.48
C GLN A 100 16.59 -4.84 15.28
N LEU A 101 15.77 -3.85 14.92
CA LEU A 101 15.59 -2.60 15.67
C LEU A 101 14.79 -2.80 16.98
N GLY A 102 14.21 -3.98 17.20
CA GLY A 102 13.38 -4.26 18.38
C GLY A 102 11.97 -3.68 18.27
N PHE A 103 11.52 -3.27 17.08
CA PHE A 103 10.15 -2.84 16.85
C PHE A 103 9.19 -4.02 17.05
N GLU A 104 8.05 -3.76 17.70
CA GLU A 104 6.91 -4.68 17.73
C GLU A 104 6.37 -4.95 16.32
N VAL A 105 6.87 -6.05 15.77
CA VAL A 105 6.54 -6.60 14.46
C VAL A 105 5.03 -6.78 14.24
N ILE A 106 4.24 -6.94 15.31
CA ILE A 106 2.77 -7.06 15.27
C ILE A 106 2.14 -5.82 14.63
N VAL A 107 2.59 -4.61 14.99
CA VAL A 107 2.04 -3.37 14.43
C VAL A 107 2.36 -3.27 12.94
N LEU A 108 3.59 -3.60 12.54
CA LEU A 108 3.96 -3.66 11.12
C LEU A 108 3.11 -4.66 10.33
N ARG A 109 2.80 -5.83 10.89
CA ARG A 109 1.95 -6.84 10.24
C ARG A 109 0.53 -6.33 10.06
N LEU A 110 -0.07 -5.75 11.09
CA LEU A 110 -1.40 -5.14 11.03
C LEU A 110 -1.45 -4.05 9.97
N LEU A 111 -0.45 -3.15 9.95
CA LEU A 111 -0.39 -2.07 8.99
C LEU A 111 -0.24 -2.60 7.55
N THR A 112 0.65 -3.57 7.34
CA THR A 112 0.85 -4.23 6.04
C THR A 112 -0.45 -4.89 5.56
N ALA A 113 -1.13 -5.62 6.44
CA ALA A 113 -2.40 -6.30 6.11
C ALA A 113 -3.48 -5.30 5.72
N CYS A 114 -3.65 -4.22 6.49
CA CYS A 114 -4.61 -3.16 6.14
C CYS A 114 -4.27 -2.51 4.79
N TRP A 115 -2.99 -2.34 4.45
CA TRP A 115 -2.60 -1.75 3.17
C TRP A 115 -2.92 -2.64 2.00
N VAL A 116 -2.57 -3.92 2.11
CA VAL A 116 -2.84 -4.94 1.09
C VAL A 116 -4.34 -5.09 0.89
N ILE A 117 -5.11 -5.19 1.97
CA ILE A 117 -6.58 -5.30 1.91
C ILE A 117 -7.20 -4.02 1.36
N GLY A 118 -6.74 -2.84 1.77
CA GLY A 118 -7.25 -1.56 1.27
C GLY A 118 -7.00 -1.40 -0.23
N LEU A 119 -5.79 -1.70 -0.71
CA LEU A 119 -5.42 -1.55 -2.12
C LEU A 119 -6.00 -2.65 -3.01
N LEU A 120 -5.76 -3.92 -2.67
CA LEU A 120 -6.28 -5.04 -3.48
C LEU A 120 -7.80 -5.18 -3.35
N GLY A 121 -8.35 -4.96 -2.16
CA GLY A 121 -9.79 -5.00 -1.91
C GLY A 121 -10.52 -3.90 -2.68
N SER A 122 -9.99 -2.67 -2.71
CA SER A 122 -10.59 -1.60 -3.52
C SER A 122 -10.59 -1.92 -5.02
N ASN A 123 -9.51 -2.53 -5.54
CA ASN A 123 -9.46 -3.02 -6.91
C ASN A 123 -10.47 -4.16 -7.18
N ALA A 124 -10.64 -5.09 -6.24
CA ALA A 124 -11.60 -6.19 -6.37
C ALA A 124 -13.06 -5.67 -6.38
N VAL A 125 -13.38 -4.71 -5.50
CA VAL A 125 -14.68 -4.06 -5.45
C VAL A 125 -14.98 -3.32 -6.75
N LEU A 126 -14.01 -2.56 -7.29
CA LEU A 126 -14.17 -1.91 -8.60
C LEU A 126 -14.46 -2.87 -9.73
N THR A 127 -13.68 -3.95 -9.79
CA THR A 127 -13.83 -4.97 -10.83
C THR A 127 -15.23 -5.56 -10.78
N THR A 128 -15.73 -5.81 -9.57
CA THR A 128 -17.09 -6.29 -9.31
C THR A 128 -18.16 -5.29 -9.74
N ILE A 129 -18.02 -4.01 -9.37
CA ILE A 129 -18.97 -2.94 -9.76
C ILE A 129 -19.02 -2.80 -11.29
N ASN A 130 -17.87 -2.76 -11.95
CA ASN A 130 -17.80 -2.67 -13.41
C ASN A 130 -18.45 -3.89 -14.08
N TYR A 131 -18.21 -5.09 -13.55
CA TYR A 131 -18.82 -6.32 -14.06
C TYR A 131 -20.35 -6.30 -13.95
N ILE A 132 -20.89 -5.92 -12.79
CA ILE A 132 -22.34 -5.83 -12.56
C ILE A 132 -22.97 -4.79 -13.49
N HIS A 133 -22.35 -3.61 -13.63
CA HIS A 133 -22.88 -2.54 -14.47
C HIS A 133 -22.89 -2.92 -15.96
N HIS A 134 -21.84 -3.58 -16.47
CA HIS A 134 -21.81 -4.08 -17.84
C HIS A 134 -22.81 -5.20 -18.10
N ARG A 135 -23.05 -6.07 -17.11
CA ARG A 135 -24.08 -7.11 -17.20
C ARG A 135 -25.49 -6.52 -17.29
N ASN A 136 -25.78 -5.47 -16.52
CA ASN A 136 -27.09 -4.81 -16.53
C ASN A 136 -27.37 -3.98 -17.80
N ARG A 137 -26.36 -3.59 -18.59
CA ARG A 137 -26.57 -2.93 -19.89
C ARG A 137 -26.85 -3.89 -21.05
N LYS A 138 -26.62 -5.19 -20.87
CA LYS A 138 -26.88 -6.23 -21.90
C LYS A 138 -28.24 -6.92 -21.72
N LYS A 139 -29.04 -6.52 -20.73
CA LYS A 139 -30.45 -6.84 -20.60
C LYS A 139 -31.27 -5.61 -20.97
#